data_AF-A0A7Y5GTL7-F1
#
_entry.id   AF-A0A7Y5GTL7-F1
#
_cell.length_a   1.000
_cell.length_b   1.000
_cell.length_c   1.000
_cell.angle_alpha   90.00
_cell.angle_beta   90.00
_cell.angle_gamma   90.00
#
_symmetry.space_group_name_H-M   'P 1'
#
loop_
_entity.id
_entity.type
_entity.pdbx_description
1 polymer ?
#
loop_
_entity_poly.entity_id
_entity_poly.type
_entity_poly.pdbx_seq_one_letter_code
_entity_poly.pdbx_strand_id
1 'polypeptide(L)'
;MTKQDLISAELSPEATTQIRKLLQDINVLLPFLVAFSAGERVRYLKPGPEALDASLDIANAVADQPEHFSPISHEDAAEIRRDIALARALAPVAQAVNSLSESLSDTIFAAESDAFRRATKLYAQIRTIEAEVPGIDQYAATMRAYFDRSPRKPTVAE
;
A
#
# COMPACT_ATOMS: atom_id res chain seq x y z
N MET A 1 -33.53 5.91 -3.93
CA MET A 1 -32.12 5.80 -4.39
C MET A 1 -31.21 6.41 -3.33
N THR A 2 -30.33 5.61 -2.72
CA THR A 2 -29.47 6.02 -1.62
C THR A 2 -28.33 6.94 -2.09
N LYS A 3 -28.12 8.04 -1.36
CA LYS A 3 -26.99 8.96 -1.57
C LYS A 3 -25.70 8.28 -1.05
N GLN A 4 -24.90 7.66 -1.93
CA GLN A 4 -23.48 7.36 -1.70
C GLN A 4 -22.72 8.66 -1.36
N ASP A 5 -22.19 8.67 -0.16
CA ASP A 5 -21.38 9.74 0.41
C ASP A 5 -20.47 8.99 1.40
N LEU A 6 -19.41 8.38 0.86
CA LEU A 6 -18.50 7.50 1.58
C LEU A 6 -17.54 8.32 2.46
N ILE A 7 -17.13 9.49 1.99
CA ILE A 7 -16.19 10.36 2.73
C ILE A 7 -16.50 11.84 2.53
N SER A 8 -16.36 12.60 3.63
CA SER A 8 -16.45 14.06 3.65
C SER A 8 -15.37 14.60 4.59
N ALA A 9 -14.15 14.72 4.08
CA ALA A 9 -12.98 15.20 4.81
C ALA A 9 -12.11 16.10 3.95
N GLU A 10 -11.32 16.95 4.59
CA GLU A 10 -10.34 17.82 3.96
C GLU A 10 -8.97 17.62 4.62
N LEU A 11 -7.91 17.68 3.82
CA LEU A 11 -6.54 17.62 4.30
C LEU A 11 -5.90 19.01 4.13
N SER A 12 -5.53 19.65 5.25
CA SER A 12 -4.94 21.00 5.20
C SER A 12 -3.50 20.97 4.64
N PRO A 13 -3.02 22.10 4.09
CA PRO A 13 -1.63 22.22 3.64
C PRO A 13 -0.60 22.00 4.76
N GLU A 14 -0.90 22.46 5.98
CA GLU A 14 -0.06 22.31 7.17
C GLU A 14 0.05 20.83 7.56
N ALA A 15 -1.08 20.13 7.61
CA ALA A 15 -1.13 18.69 7.90
C ALA A 15 -0.36 17.90 6.83
N THR A 16 -0.53 18.24 5.55
CA THR A 16 0.21 17.62 4.44
C THR A 16 1.72 17.77 4.61
N THR A 17 2.17 18.97 4.97
CA THR A 17 3.59 19.27 5.19
C THR A 17 4.15 18.47 6.36
N GLN A 18 3.41 18.41 7.47
CA GLN A 18 3.81 17.66 8.65
C GLN A 18 3.90 16.15 8.38
N ILE A 19 2.91 15.58 7.67
CA ILE A 19 2.92 14.16 7.28
C ILE A 19 4.16 13.85 6.42
N ARG A 20 4.47 14.69 5.43
CA ARG A 20 5.65 14.51 4.58
C ARG A 20 6.95 14.54 5.39
N LYS A 21 7.06 15.45 6.36
CA LYS A 21 8.22 15.51 7.25
C LYS A 21 8.34 14.23 8.09
N LEU A 22 7.24 13.75 8.68
CA LEU A 22 7.27 12.51 9.48
C LEU A 22 7.69 11.30 8.66
N LEU A 23 7.24 11.19 7.40
CA LEU A 23 7.68 10.12 6.50
C LEU A 23 9.19 10.21 6.19
N GLN A 24 9.74 11.42 6.05
CA GLN A 24 11.18 11.62 5.90
C GLN A 24 11.94 11.24 7.17
N ASP A 25 11.46 11.66 8.34
CA ASP A 25 12.06 11.33 9.64
C ASP A 25 12.08 9.81 9.86
N ILE A 26 11.01 9.09 9.48
CA ILE A 26 10.96 7.62 9.50
C ILE A 26 12.05 7.00 8.62
N ASN A 27 12.24 7.50 7.39
CA ASN A 27 13.29 6.99 6.51
C ASN A 27 14.70 7.21 7.08
N VAL A 28 14.94 8.33 7.77
CA VAL A 28 16.22 8.60 8.45
C VAL A 28 16.47 7.61 9.59
N LEU A 29 15.43 7.18 10.30
CA LEU A 29 15.53 6.18 11.38
C LEU A 29 15.77 4.76 10.86
N LEU A 30 15.52 4.51 9.58
CA LEU A 30 15.62 3.19 8.95
C LEU A 30 16.64 3.19 7.78
N PRO A 31 17.90 3.62 8.00
CA PRO A 31 18.88 3.77 6.92
C PRO A 31 19.34 2.44 6.31
N PHE A 32 18.98 1.31 6.94
CA PHE A 32 19.34 -0.05 6.55
C PHE A 32 18.27 -0.73 5.68
N LEU A 33 17.15 -0.07 5.36
CA LEU A 33 16.13 -0.68 4.53
C LEU A 33 16.68 -1.00 3.14
N VAL A 34 16.31 -2.18 2.65
CA VAL A 34 16.65 -2.67 1.31
C VAL A 34 15.40 -2.75 0.45
N ALA A 35 15.54 -2.38 -0.82
CA ALA A 35 14.48 -2.46 -1.81
C ALA A 35 14.88 -3.45 -2.91
N PHE A 36 14.28 -4.64 -2.89
CA PHE A 36 14.41 -5.59 -3.99
C PHE A 36 13.42 -5.25 -5.11
N SER A 37 13.86 -5.34 -6.36
CA SER A 37 12.93 -5.46 -7.48
C SER A 37 12.14 -6.77 -7.40
N ALA A 38 11.01 -6.86 -8.11
CA ALA A 38 10.23 -8.08 -8.17
C ALA A 38 11.05 -9.29 -8.67
N GLY A 39 11.97 -9.08 -9.62
CA GLY A 39 12.83 -10.13 -10.16
C GLY A 39 13.95 -10.56 -9.21
N GLU A 40 14.49 -9.65 -8.39
CA GLU A 40 15.51 -9.98 -7.39
C GLU A 40 14.92 -10.74 -6.22
N ARG A 41 13.74 -10.32 -5.74
CA ARG A 41 13.10 -10.90 -4.56
C ARG A 41 12.85 -12.41 -4.69
N VAL A 42 12.48 -12.86 -5.89
CA VAL A 42 12.19 -14.28 -6.19
C VAL A 42 13.45 -15.16 -6.09
N ARG A 43 14.65 -14.58 -6.16
CA ARG A 43 15.92 -15.33 -6.05
C ARG A 43 16.27 -15.75 -4.62
N TYR A 44 15.61 -15.18 -3.62
CA TYR A 44 15.88 -15.44 -2.22
C TYR A 44 14.81 -16.36 -1.63
N LEU A 45 15.24 -17.34 -0.82
CA LEU A 45 14.33 -18.17 -0.04
C LEU A 45 13.60 -17.29 0.97
N LYS A 46 12.27 -17.37 1.00
CA LYS A 46 11.46 -16.82 2.07
C LYS A 46 11.21 -17.94 3.11
N PRO A 47 11.93 -17.96 4.24
CA PRO A 47 11.71 -18.99 5.25
C PRO A 47 10.34 -18.82 5.92
N GLY A 48 9.74 -19.94 6.31
CA GLY A 48 8.58 -19.96 7.20
C GLY A 48 9.00 -19.73 8.67
N PRO A 49 8.02 -19.52 9.57
CA PRO A 49 8.29 -19.27 10.99
C PRO A 49 9.06 -20.43 11.65
N GLU A 50 8.68 -21.68 11.38
CA GLU A 50 9.35 -22.87 11.92
C GLU A 50 10.82 -22.95 11.51
N ALA A 51 11.14 -22.58 10.26
CA ALA A 51 12.52 -22.56 9.77
C ALA A 51 13.35 -21.46 10.45
N LEU A 52 12.74 -20.31 10.77
CA LEU A 52 13.40 -19.25 11.52
C LEU A 52 13.66 -19.66 12.97
N ASP A 53 12.71 -20.33 13.61
CA ASP A 53 12.88 -20.83 14.98
C ASP A 53 13.98 -21.90 15.04
N ALA A 54 13.98 -22.85 14.10
CA ALA A 54 15.07 -23.83 13.97
C ALA A 54 16.45 -23.16 13.73
N SER A 55 16.48 -22.05 13.00
CA SER A 55 17.73 -21.28 12.79
C SER A 55 18.23 -20.65 14.09
N LEU A 56 17.33 -20.15 14.95
CA LEU A 56 17.70 -19.66 16.28
C LEU A 56 18.20 -20.78 17.19
N ASP A 57 17.57 -21.95 17.16
CA ASP A 57 17.99 -23.10 17.96
C ASP A 57 19.42 -23.54 17.58
N ILE A 58 19.74 -23.55 16.28
CA ILE A 58 21.10 -23.81 15.80
C ILE A 58 22.07 -22.75 16.32
N ALA A 59 21.71 -21.46 16.23
CA ALA A 59 22.57 -20.38 16.72
C ALA A 59 22.80 -20.47 18.25
N ASN A 60 21.79 -20.90 19.01
CA ASN A 60 21.88 -21.09 20.46
C ASN A 60 22.77 -22.27 20.83
N ALA A 61 22.69 -23.38 20.09
CA ALA A 61 23.58 -24.53 20.29
C ALA A 61 25.06 -24.15 20.18
N VAL A 62 25.42 -23.23 19.27
CA VAL A 62 26.79 -22.70 19.14
C VAL A 62 27.24 -21.94 20.39
N ALA A 63 26.31 -21.22 21.05
CA ALA A 63 26.61 -20.50 22.28
C ALA A 63 26.70 -21.42 23.51
N ASP A 64 25.89 -22.48 23.54
CA ASP A 64 25.82 -23.42 24.66
C ASP A 64 26.98 -24.42 24.67
N GLN A 65 27.54 -24.76 23.51
CA GLN A 65 28.63 -25.74 23.35
C GLN A 65 29.81 -25.18 22.55
N PRO A 66 30.40 -24.04 22.97
CA PRO A 66 31.32 -23.27 22.14
C PRO A 66 32.58 -24.00 21.72
N GLU A 67 33.04 -24.99 22.49
CA GLU A 67 34.22 -25.82 22.23
C GLU A 67 34.09 -26.71 20.99
N HIS A 68 32.86 -26.98 20.53
CA HIS A 68 32.59 -27.83 19.37
C HIS A 68 32.52 -27.06 18.05
N PHE A 69 32.60 -25.73 18.09
CA PHE A 69 32.39 -24.87 16.94
C PHE A 69 33.60 -24.00 16.63
N SER A 70 33.79 -23.72 15.33
CA SER A 70 34.86 -22.85 14.85
C SER A 70 34.55 -21.37 15.14
N PRO A 71 35.57 -20.48 15.21
CA PRO A 71 35.34 -19.04 15.33
C PRO A 71 34.36 -18.44 14.31
N ILE A 72 34.37 -18.93 13.06
CA ILE A 72 33.44 -18.47 12.00
C ILE A 72 31.99 -18.83 12.37
N SER A 73 31.76 -20.02 12.92
CA SER A 73 30.43 -20.47 13.34
C SER A 73 29.86 -19.58 14.46
N HIS A 74 30.72 -19.02 15.32
CA HIS A 74 30.29 -18.06 16.35
C HIS A 74 29.82 -16.74 15.76
N GLU A 75 30.51 -16.24 14.74
CA GLU A 75 30.13 -15.03 14.00
C GLU A 75 28.79 -15.22 13.27
N ASP A 76 28.64 -16.34 12.54
CA ASP A 76 27.39 -16.68 11.85
C ASP A 76 26.22 -16.81 12.83
N ALA A 77 26.41 -17.49 13.98
CA ALA A 77 25.39 -17.60 15.00
C ALA A 77 24.98 -16.24 15.59
N ALA A 78 25.93 -15.31 15.72
CA ALA A 78 25.64 -13.95 16.15
C ALA A 78 24.83 -13.17 15.10
N GLU A 79 25.17 -13.29 13.80
CA GLU A 79 24.41 -12.67 12.73
C GLU A 79 22.99 -13.25 12.61
N ILE A 80 22.81 -14.57 12.69
CA ILE A 80 21.48 -15.21 12.68
C ILE A 80 20.57 -14.59 13.75
N ARG A 81 21.07 -14.44 14.98
CA ARG A 81 20.31 -13.81 16.07
C ARG A 81 19.98 -12.35 15.78
N ARG A 82 20.93 -11.57 15.24
CA ARG A 82 20.72 -10.16 14.88
C ARG A 82 19.68 -10.00 13.80
N ASP A 83 19.78 -10.77 12.73
CA ASP A 83 18.87 -10.68 11.57
C ASP A 83 17.45 -11.07 11.95
N ILE A 84 17.28 -12.15 12.72
CA ILE A 84 15.95 -12.58 13.18
C ILE A 84 15.36 -11.56 14.17
N ALA A 85 16.17 -11.00 15.07
CA ALA A 85 15.71 -9.94 15.97
C ALA A 85 15.28 -8.69 15.20
N LEU A 86 16.06 -8.26 14.19
CA LEU A 86 15.72 -7.15 13.31
C LEU A 86 14.41 -7.41 12.56
N ALA A 87 14.25 -8.59 11.95
CA ALA A 87 13.04 -8.97 11.24
C ALA A 87 11.80 -8.93 12.15
N ARG A 88 11.92 -9.45 13.37
CA ARG A 88 10.84 -9.42 14.37
C ARG A 88 10.51 -8.00 14.83
N ALA A 89 11.51 -7.14 15.01
CA ALA A 89 11.31 -5.74 15.39
C ALA A 89 10.65 -4.91 14.26
N LEU A 90 10.99 -5.19 13.00
CA LEU A 90 10.41 -4.50 11.84
C LEU A 90 8.99 -4.96 11.51
N ALA A 91 8.62 -6.21 11.81
CA ALA A 91 7.31 -6.77 11.50
C ALA A 91 6.12 -5.88 11.96
N PRO A 92 6.02 -5.43 13.22
CA PRO A 92 4.93 -4.56 13.65
C PRO A 92 4.96 -3.17 12.98
N VAL A 93 6.15 -2.62 12.71
CA VAL A 93 6.30 -1.35 11.99
C VAL A 93 5.78 -1.49 10.56
N ALA A 94 6.16 -2.56 9.86
CA ALA A 94 5.69 -2.87 8.52
C ALA A 94 4.17 -3.06 8.49
N GLN A 95 3.60 -3.75 9.49
CA GLN A 95 2.15 -3.91 9.61
C GLN A 95 1.43 -2.56 9.73
N ALA A 96 1.93 -1.65 10.58
CA ALA A 96 1.33 -0.32 10.76
C ALA A 96 1.41 0.52 9.48
N VAL A 97 2.56 0.49 8.79
CA VAL A 97 2.74 1.20 7.51
C VAL A 97 1.80 0.65 6.43
N ASN A 98 1.66 -0.68 6.34
CA ASN A 98 0.75 -1.31 5.37
C ASN A 98 -0.71 -0.94 5.65
N SER A 99 -1.14 -0.99 6.91
CA SER A 99 -2.50 -0.60 7.29
C SER A 99 -2.80 0.86 6.97
N LEU A 100 -1.82 1.77 7.19
CA LEU A 100 -1.94 3.17 6.80
C LEU A 100 -2.02 3.32 5.26
N SER A 101 -1.18 2.60 4.53
CA SER A 101 -1.17 2.61 3.06
C SER A 101 -2.49 2.14 2.46
N GLU A 102 -3.07 1.07 3.01
CA GLU A 102 -4.38 0.55 2.62
C GLU A 102 -5.47 1.59 2.91
N SER A 103 -5.51 2.13 4.13
CA SER A 103 -6.50 3.14 4.53
C SER A 103 -6.44 4.40 3.66
N LEU A 104 -5.23 4.87 3.31
CA LEU A 104 -5.04 5.99 2.38
C LEU A 104 -5.59 5.66 1.00
N SER A 105 -5.26 4.48 0.46
CA SER A 105 -5.71 4.03 -0.86
C SER A 105 -7.24 3.90 -0.93
N ASP A 106 -7.85 3.29 0.07
CA ASP A 106 -9.29 3.13 0.17
C ASP A 106 -10.01 4.47 0.30
N THR A 107 -9.44 5.41 1.06
CA THR A 107 -9.99 6.77 1.21
C THR A 107 -9.94 7.55 -0.10
N ILE A 108 -8.82 7.46 -0.84
CA ILE A 108 -8.68 8.05 -2.18
C ILE A 108 -9.75 7.48 -3.12
N PHE A 109 -9.85 6.14 -3.18
CA PHE A 109 -10.86 5.46 -3.99
C PHE A 109 -12.29 5.89 -3.64
N ALA A 110 -12.61 5.98 -2.34
CA ALA A 110 -13.92 6.41 -1.86
C ALA A 110 -14.24 7.85 -2.31
N ALA A 111 -13.28 8.77 -2.16
CA ALA A 111 -13.44 10.17 -2.57
C ALA A 111 -13.63 10.31 -4.09
N GLU A 112 -12.83 9.59 -4.88
CA GLU A 112 -12.94 9.55 -6.34
C GLU A 112 -14.27 8.95 -6.80
N SER A 113 -14.70 7.85 -6.18
CA SER A 113 -15.98 7.19 -6.45
C SER A 113 -17.17 8.13 -6.19
N ASP A 114 -17.15 8.83 -5.06
CA ASP A 114 -18.19 9.81 -4.74
C ASP A 114 -18.21 10.98 -5.73
N ALA A 115 -17.03 11.51 -6.09
CA ALA A 115 -16.89 12.57 -7.07
C ALA A 115 -17.43 12.13 -8.44
N PHE A 116 -17.02 10.96 -8.93
CA PHE A 116 -17.46 10.44 -10.23
C PHE A 116 -18.96 10.18 -10.28
N ARG A 117 -19.54 9.65 -9.20
CA ARG A 117 -20.99 9.43 -9.12
C ARG A 117 -21.77 10.74 -9.10
N ARG A 118 -21.30 11.75 -8.37
CA ARG A 118 -21.89 13.11 -8.37
C ARG A 118 -21.79 13.72 -9.77
N ALA A 119 -20.63 13.64 -10.42
CA ALA A 119 -20.44 14.10 -11.78
C ALA A 119 -21.38 13.40 -12.77
N THR A 120 -21.60 12.09 -12.64
CA THR A 120 -22.51 11.33 -13.51
C THR A 120 -23.96 11.80 -13.40
N LYS A 121 -24.41 12.15 -12.19
CA LYS A 121 -25.74 12.74 -11.98
C LYS A 121 -25.86 14.12 -12.65
N LEU A 122 -24.85 14.97 -12.46
CA LEU A 122 -24.82 16.30 -13.09
C LEU A 122 -24.75 16.20 -14.62
N TYR A 123 -23.97 15.26 -15.16
CA TYR A 123 -23.94 14.97 -16.59
C TYR A 123 -25.32 14.57 -17.12
N ALA A 124 -26.04 13.69 -16.42
CA ALA A 124 -27.40 13.32 -16.80
C ALA A 124 -28.35 14.53 -16.81
N GLN A 125 -28.20 15.46 -15.86
CA GLN A 125 -28.95 16.72 -15.84
C GLN A 125 -28.60 17.63 -17.01
N ILE A 126 -27.31 17.80 -17.32
CA ILE A 126 -26.86 18.59 -18.48
C ILE A 126 -27.51 18.06 -19.76
N ARG A 127 -27.54 16.74 -19.93
CA ARG A 127 -28.20 16.10 -21.08
C ARG A 127 -29.70 16.36 -21.19
N THR A 128 -30.39 16.70 -20.09
CA THR A 128 -31.82 17.04 -20.13
C THR A 128 -32.06 18.48 -20.55
N ILE A 129 -31.11 19.38 -20.29
CA ILE A 129 -31.26 20.83 -20.54
C ILE A 129 -30.44 21.33 -21.73
N GLU A 130 -29.63 20.48 -22.36
CA GLU A 130 -28.72 20.87 -23.44
C GLU A 130 -29.42 21.44 -24.68
N ALA A 131 -30.69 21.08 -24.92
CA ALA A 131 -31.50 21.64 -25.99
C ALA A 131 -32.04 23.06 -25.67
N GLU A 132 -32.17 23.38 -24.38
CA GLU A 132 -32.75 24.63 -23.88
C GLU A 132 -31.69 25.67 -23.53
N VAL A 133 -30.50 25.23 -23.12
CA VAL A 133 -29.39 26.08 -22.67
C VAL A 133 -28.23 25.98 -23.65
N PRO A 134 -28.05 26.95 -24.56
CA PRO A 134 -26.96 26.94 -25.53
C PRO A 134 -25.57 26.89 -24.85
N GLY A 135 -24.71 25.99 -25.32
CA GLY A 135 -23.31 25.90 -24.90
C GLY A 135 -23.07 25.19 -23.56
N ILE A 136 -24.07 24.58 -22.94
CA ILE A 136 -23.87 23.77 -21.73
C ILE A 136 -23.30 22.37 -22.04
N ASP A 137 -23.51 21.90 -23.27
CA ASP A 137 -23.06 20.61 -23.80
C ASP A 137 -21.53 20.50 -23.83
N GLN A 138 -20.81 21.62 -23.97
CA GLN A 138 -19.33 21.64 -23.94
C GLN A 138 -18.76 21.08 -22.62
N TYR A 139 -19.46 21.29 -21.50
CA TYR A 139 -19.04 20.77 -20.19
C TYR A 139 -19.26 19.26 -20.04
N ALA A 140 -20.06 18.67 -20.93
CA ALA A 140 -20.36 17.25 -20.96
C ALA A 140 -19.55 16.47 -22.00
N ALA A 141 -18.76 17.14 -22.86
CA ALA A 141 -18.09 16.53 -24.01
C ALA A 141 -17.11 15.40 -23.64
N THR A 142 -16.21 15.63 -22.67
CA THR A 142 -15.26 14.60 -22.22
C THR A 142 -15.96 13.41 -21.58
N MET A 143 -17.00 13.66 -20.81
CA MET A 143 -17.80 12.62 -20.15
C MET A 143 -18.58 11.79 -21.18
N ARG A 144 -19.12 12.43 -22.23
CA ARG A 144 -19.76 11.77 -23.37
C ARG A 144 -18.78 10.84 -24.08
N ALA A 145 -17.60 11.35 -24.45
CA ALA A 145 -16.55 10.56 -25.08
C ALA A 145 -16.09 9.37 -24.22
N TYR A 146 -16.05 9.52 -22.89
CA TYR A 146 -15.77 8.43 -21.97
C TYR A 146 -16.82 7.31 -22.07
N PHE A 147 -18.11 7.64 -22.03
CA PHE A 147 -19.18 6.65 -22.14
C PHE A 147 -19.24 6.00 -23.52
N ASP A 148 -18.96 6.74 -24.59
CA ASP A 148 -18.95 6.22 -25.97
C ASP A 148 -17.79 5.23 -26.20
N ARG A 149 -16.66 5.44 -25.54
CA ARG A 149 -15.48 4.55 -25.60
C ARG A 149 -15.60 3.30 -24.75
N SER A 150 -16.62 3.21 -23.90
CA SER A 150 -16.77 2.12 -22.94
C SER A 150 -17.84 1.13 -23.45
N PRO A 151 -17.53 0.19 -24.37
CA PRO A 151 -18.46 -0.88 -24.68
C PRO A 151 -18.66 -1.73 -23.42
N ARG A 152 -19.90 -1.81 -22.94
CA ARG A 152 -20.28 -2.78 -21.90
C ARG A 152 -19.92 -4.18 -22.40
N LYS A 153 -18.91 -4.82 -21.82
CA LYS A 153 -18.84 -6.29 -21.83
C LYS A 153 -19.68 -6.80 -20.67
N PRO A 154 -20.77 -7.55 -20.91
CA PRO A 154 -21.37 -8.35 -19.87
C PRO A 154 -20.45 -9.56 -19.69
N THR A 155 -19.67 -9.59 -18.62
CA THR A 155 -19.09 -10.86 -18.18
C THR A 155 -20.12 -11.53 -17.29
N VAL A 156 -21.03 -12.28 -17.92
CA VAL A 156 -21.66 -13.41 -17.26
C VAL A 156 -20.62 -14.53 -17.32
N ALA A 157 -20.17 -14.99 -16.17
CA ALA A 157 -19.46 -16.25 -16.05
C ALA A 157 -20.09 -17.01 -14.87
N GLU A 158 -20.72 -18.13 -15.20
CA GLU A 158 -21.14 -19.20 -14.30
C GLU A 158 -19.96 -19.84 -13.56
#